data_AF-A0A2V9IU64-F1
#
_entry.id   AF-A0A2V9IU64-F1
#
_cell.length_a   1.000
_cell.length_b   1.000
_cell.length_c   1.000
_cell.angle_alpha   90.00
_cell.angle_beta   90.00
_cell.angle_gamma   90.00
#
_symmetry.space_group_name_H-M   'P 1'
#
loop_
_entity.id
_entity.type
_entity.pdbx_description
1 polymer ?
#
loop_
_entity_poly.entity_id
_entity_poly.type
_entity_poly.pdbx_seq_one_letter_code
_entity_poly.pdbx_strand_id
1 'polypeptide(L)'
;MSRSHLPRRLEGRSEKLHQVSREGEDFRTRGGARQWQPILEPHGAAIHALWSLEGIGALNKDTHQKALLDKDPALRRNAIRALPANDAGRLLFFSSPVIQDPDLLTRQVAFVKLAEFPTIPEIQTVVAQLPRVAANTNDAFLNDALTLLGRIHKVSGVGVEEVKVAAGDPKRGEDLFYNSPIAACASCHTVKGKGGDVGPILDGIAVRADKAYIV
;
A
#
# COMPACT_ATOMS: atom_id res chain seq x y z
N MET A 1 34.29 23.89 -58.30
CA MET A 1 34.93 22.55 -58.28
C MET A 1 35.93 22.55 -57.12
N SER A 2 35.52 22.06 -55.96
CA SER A 2 35.98 20.79 -55.35
C SER A 2 37.43 20.84 -54.83
N ARG A 3 37.62 20.87 -53.50
CA ARG A 3 38.04 19.71 -52.70
C ARG A 3 38.54 20.11 -51.30
N SER A 4 37.85 19.58 -50.29
CA SER A 4 38.35 18.97 -49.04
C SER A 4 39.62 19.53 -48.38
N HIS A 5 39.45 20.08 -47.17
CA HIS A 5 40.49 20.11 -46.14
C HIS A 5 40.03 19.25 -44.95
N LEU A 6 40.63 18.07 -44.83
CA LEU A 6 40.63 17.22 -43.62
C LEU A 6 42.06 17.26 -43.06
N PRO A 7 42.27 17.57 -41.77
CA PRO A 7 43.49 17.17 -41.09
C PRO A 7 43.30 15.84 -40.34
N ARG A 8 44.08 14.87 -40.84
CA ARG A 8 44.81 13.78 -40.18
C ARG A 8 44.34 13.28 -38.80
N ARG A 9 43.86 12.04 -38.85
CA ARG A 9 44.01 10.92 -37.90
C ARG A 9 45.14 11.10 -36.87
N LEU A 10 44.76 11.12 -35.59
CA LEU A 10 45.67 10.89 -34.47
C LEU A 10 45.80 9.38 -34.24
N GLU A 11 46.88 8.81 -34.75
CA GLU A 11 47.52 7.63 -34.19
C GLU A 11 47.82 7.90 -32.71
N GLY A 12 47.40 7.02 -31.80
CA GLY A 12 47.80 7.08 -30.38
C GLY A 12 46.67 6.95 -29.38
N ARG A 13 46.05 5.77 -29.29
CA ARG A 13 45.31 5.36 -28.08
C ARG A 13 45.06 3.84 -27.99
N SER A 14 46.04 3.02 -28.39
CA SER A 14 45.97 1.55 -28.33
C SER A 14 46.73 0.94 -27.13
N GLU A 15 46.88 1.66 -26.01
CA GLU A 15 47.58 1.16 -24.81
C GLU A 15 46.85 1.45 -23.49
N LYS A 16 45.51 1.44 -23.49
CA LYS A 16 44.72 1.45 -22.24
C LYS A 16 43.60 0.42 -22.24
N LEU A 17 43.94 -0.84 -22.51
CA LEU A 17 43.01 -1.97 -22.34
C LEU A 17 43.50 -3.05 -21.37
N HIS A 18 44.61 -2.87 -20.65
CA HIS A 18 45.13 -3.86 -19.71
C HIS A 18 45.65 -3.22 -18.42
N GLN A 19 44.78 -2.62 -17.61
CA GLN A 19 45.06 -2.33 -16.19
C GLN A 19 43.80 -1.83 -15.45
N VAL A 20 42.74 -2.64 -15.42
CA VAL A 20 41.68 -2.53 -14.40
C VAL A 20 41.42 -3.95 -13.88
N SER A 21 42.38 -4.47 -13.14
CA SER A 21 42.27 -5.72 -12.40
C SER A 21 43.31 -5.66 -11.30
N ARG A 22 42.83 -5.63 -10.05
CA ARG A 22 43.55 -5.60 -8.75
C ARG A 22 43.40 -4.30 -7.97
N GLU A 23 42.17 -3.97 -7.59
CA GLU A 23 41.90 -3.31 -6.31
C GLU A 23 40.73 -4.05 -5.66
N GLY A 24 41.02 -5.29 -5.25
CA GLY A 24 40.20 -6.03 -4.29
C GLY A 24 40.90 -5.91 -2.94
N GLU A 25 40.77 -4.76 -2.29
CA GLU A 25 41.27 -4.56 -0.92
C GLU A 25 40.10 -4.43 0.05
N ASP A 26 39.85 -5.56 0.70
CA ASP A 26 39.50 -5.73 2.12
C ASP A 26 38.79 -4.57 2.85
N PHE A 27 37.46 -4.51 2.69
CA PHE A 27 36.58 -3.68 3.51
C PHE A 27 36.25 -4.30 4.88
N ARG A 28 36.86 -5.44 5.28
CA ARG A 28 36.49 -6.15 6.53
C ARG A 28 37.19 -5.65 7.79
N THR A 29 38.27 -4.86 7.70
CA THR A 29 39.17 -4.70 8.85
C THR A 29 39.24 -3.30 9.45
N ARG A 30 38.45 -2.32 8.99
CA ARG A 30 38.45 -0.96 9.57
C ARG A 30 37.08 -0.50 10.05
N GLY A 31 36.83 -0.75 11.33
CA GLY A 31 35.89 0.04 12.13
C GLY A 31 34.58 -0.66 12.47
N GLY A 32 34.52 -1.20 13.70
CA GLY A 32 33.32 -1.42 14.50
C GLY A 32 32.24 -2.29 13.87
N ALA A 33 32.00 -3.46 14.47
CA ALA A 33 30.87 -4.34 14.17
C ALA A 33 29.51 -3.64 14.39
N ARG A 34 29.11 -2.75 13.49
CA ARG A 34 27.71 -2.46 13.24
C ARG A 34 27.25 -3.54 12.29
N GLN A 35 26.48 -4.47 12.84
CA GLN A 35 25.73 -5.46 12.11
C GLN A 35 24.91 -4.74 11.02
N TRP A 36 25.42 -4.71 9.81
CA TRP A 36 24.66 -4.29 8.63
C TRP A 36 23.61 -5.38 8.40
N GLN A 37 22.44 -5.22 9.04
CA GLN A 37 21.27 -5.97 8.64
C GLN A 37 20.90 -5.50 7.22
N PRO A 38 20.79 -6.39 6.23
CA PRO A 38 20.32 -5.98 4.92
C PRO A 38 18.91 -5.40 5.07
N ILE A 39 18.72 -4.15 4.67
CA ILE A 39 17.44 -3.42 4.73
C ILE A 39 16.37 -4.10 3.84
N LEU A 40 16.80 -5.02 2.97
CA LEU A 40 15.92 -5.91 2.24
C LEU A 40 15.71 -7.17 3.07
N GLU A 41 14.68 -7.13 3.90
CA GLU A 41 14.00 -8.33 4.38
C GLU A 41 13.82 -9.32 3.19
N PRO A 42 14.11 -10.62 3.34
CA PRO A 42 14.06 -11.63 2.26
C PRO A 42 12.66 -11.82 1.63
N HIS A 43 11.69 -11.02 2.07
CA HIS A 43 10.27 -11.05 1.76
C HIS A 43 9.87 -10.20 0.53
N GLY A 44 10.74 -9.29 0.07
CA GLY A 44 10.41 -8.36 -1.01
C GLY A 44 10.12 -9.04 -2.35
N ALA A 45 10.85 -10.09 -2.74
CA ALA A 45 10.69 -10.70 -4.07
C ALA A 45 9.32 -11.37 -4.27
N ALA A 46 8.83 -12.08 -3.24
CA ALA A 46 7.53 -12.73 -3.31
C ALA A 46 6.38 -11.71 -3.35
N ILE A 47 6.50 -10.61 -2.60
CA ILE A 47 5.52 -9.51 -2.62
C ILE A 47 5.50 -8.83 -3.99
N HIS A 48 6.65 -8.52 -4.58
CA HIS A 48 6.72 -7.96 -5.93
C HIS A 48 6.13 -8.91 -6.98
N ALA A 49 6.42 -10.21 -6.89
CA ALA A 49 5.86 -11.22 -7.79
C ALA A 49 4.34 -11.29 -7.67
N LEU A 50 3.81 -11.30 -6.45
CA LEU A 50 2.36 -11.29 -6.18
C LEU A 50 1.68 -10.10 -6.85
N TRP A 51 2.19 -8.88 -6.63
CA TRP A 51 1.62 -7.67 -7.23
C TRP A 51 1.81 -7.61 -8.74
N SER A 52 2.94 -8.11 -9.26
CA SER A 52 3.16 -8.19 -10.71
C SER A 52 2.15 -9.14 -11.37
N LEU A 53 1.88 -10.30 -10.76
CA LEU A 53 0.91 -11.26 -11.25
C LEU A 53 -0.53 -10.73 -11.15
N GLU A 54 -0.87 -10.04 -10.06
CA GLU A 54 -2.18 -9.42 -9.88
C GLU A 54 -2.42 -8.33 -10.94
N GLY A 55 -1.46 -7.41 -11.11
CA GLY A 55 -1.59 -6.29 -12.05
C GLY A 55 -1.68 -6.70 -13.52
N ILE A 56 -1.16 -7.87 -13.89
CA ILE A 56 -1.32 -8.43 -15.25
C ILE A 56 -2.48 -9.44 -15.36
N GLY A 57 -3.25 -9.65 -14.28
CA GLY A 57 -4.37 -10.60 -14.26
C GLY A 57 -3.95 -12.09 -14.30
N ALA A 58 -2.68 -12.40 -14.02
CA ALA A 58 -2.12 -13.76 -14.03
C ALA A 58 -2.02 -14.39 -12.63
N LEU A 59 -2.49 -13.71 -11.58
CA LEU A 59 -2.54 -14.27 -10.24
C LEU A 59 -3.62 -15.35 -10.15
N ASN A 60 -3.21 -16.61 -10.28
CA ASN A 60 -4.11 -17.75 -10.17
C ASN A 60 -4.46 -18.09 -8.71
N LYS A 61 -5.58 -18.80 -8.54
CA LYS A 61 -6.14 -19.20 -7.25
C LYS A 61 -5.13 -19.91 -6.34
N ASP A 62 -4.39 -20.89 -6.87
CA ASP A 62 -3.47 -21.71 -6.07
C ASP A 62 -2.29 -20.90 -5.55
N THR A 63 -1.76 -20.00 -6.38
CA THR A 63 -0.67 -19.09 -6.00
C THR A 63 -1.15 -18.11 -4.95
N HIS A 64 -2.34 -17.54 -5.14
CA HIS A 64 -2.95 -16.63 -4.17
C HIS A 64 -3.21 -17.32 -2.83
N GLN A 65 -3.75 -18.53 -2.85
CA GLN A 65 -4.01 -19.33 -1.66
C GLN A 65 -2.71 -19.66 -0.91
N LYS A 66 -1.63 -20.02 -1.62
CA LYS A 66 -0.32 -20.22 -0.99
C LYS A 66 0.19 -18.95 -0.31
N ALA A 67 0.03 -17.79 -0.94
CA ALA A 67 0.43 -16.51 -0.36
C ALA A 67 -0.38 -16.16 0.91
N LEU A 68 -1.67 -16.48 0.96
CA LEU A 68 -2.51 -16.32 2.16
C LEU A 68 -2.12 -17.25 3.31
N LEU A 69 -1.45 -18.37 3.01
CA LEU A 69 -1.02 -19.39 3.98
C LEU A 69 0.48 -19.32 4.30
N ASP A 70 1.20 -18.34 3.73
CA ASP A 70 2.65 -18.25 3.89
C ASP A 70 3.04 -17.95 5.35
N LYS A 71 4.24 -18.40 5.75
CA LYS A 71 4.79 -18.11 7.08
C LYS A 71 5.05 -16.62 7.29
N ASP A 72 5.35 -15.88 6.23
CA ASP A 72 5.65 -14.46 6.28
C ASP A 72 4.36 -13.62 6.40
N PRO A 73 4.16 -12.90 7.53
CA PRO A 73 3.00 -12.04 7.70
C PRO A 73 2.97 -10.87 6.69
N ALA A 74 4.12 -10.39 6.19
CA ALA A 74 4.14 -9.35 5.17
C ALA A 74 3.57 -9.84 3.85
N LEU A 75 3.92 -11.05 3.41
CA LEU A 75 3.32 -11.68 2.23
C LEU A 75 1.82 -11.92 2.43
N ARG A 76 1.39 -12.43 3.60
CA ARG A 76 -0.04 -12.63 3.90
C ARG A 76 -0.83 -11.33 3.83
N ARG A 77 -0.33 -10.23 4.40
CA ARG A 77 -0.95 -8.89 4.29
C ARG A 77 -1.15 -8.46 2.84
N ASN A 78 -0.13 -8.61 2.02
CA ASN A 78 -0.21 -8.24 0.61
C ASN A 78 -1.17 -9.17 -0.15
N ALA A 79 -1.17 -10.47 0.16
CA ALA A 79 -2.11 -11.43 -0.40
C ALA A 79 -3.57 -11.08 -0.07
N ILE A 80 -3.85 -10.65 1.17
CA ILE A 80 -5.18 -10.17 1.55
C ILE A 80 -5.57 -8.95 0.71
N ARG A 81 -4.67 -7.95 0.58
CA ARG A 81 -4.95 -6.72 -0.19
C ARG A 81 -5.24 -7.02 -1.67
N ALA A 82 -4.53 -7.98 -2.25
CA ALA A 82 -4.71 -8.44 -3.63
C ALA A 82 -6.00 -9.25 -3.86
N LEU A 83 -6.77 -9.60 -2.81
CA LEU A 83 -8.07 -10.26 -3.00
C LEU A 83 -9.06 -9.33 -3.70
N PRO A 84 -9.72 -9.79 -4.79
CA PRO A 84 -10.76 -9.01 -5.42
C PRO A 84 -11.99 -8.91 -4.51
N ALA A 85 -12.66 -7.76 -4.51
CA ALA A 85 -13.88 -7.52 -3.72
C ALA A 85 -15.14 -8.18 -4.34
N ASN A 86 -15.04 -9.45 -4.72
CA ASN A 86 -16.11 -10.24 -5.34
C ASN A 86 -16.18 -11.64 -4.72
N ASP A 87 -17.05 -12.50 -5.27
CA ASP A 87 -17.28 -13.85 -4.76
C ASP A 87 -16.01 -14.72 -4.76
N ALA A 88 -15.16 -14.61 -5.79
CA ALA A 88 -13.92 -15.37 -5.87
C ALA A 88 -12.94 -14.99 -4.75
N GLY A 89 -12.77 -13.68 -4.51
CA GLY A 89 -11.94 -13.20 -3.41
C GLY A 89 -12.54 -13.54 -2.04
N ARG A 90 -13.87 -13.45 -1.89
CA ARG A 90 -14.58 -13.83 -0.66
C ARG A 90 -14.36 -15.32 -0.32
N LEU A 91 -14.45 -16.21 -1.31
CA LEU A 91 -14.20 -17.64 -1.13
C LEU A 91 -12.74 -17.90 -0.70
N LEU A 92 -11.77 -17.26 -1.34
CA LEU A 92 -10.36 -17.40 -0.95
C LEU A 92 -10.11 -16.89 0.47
N PHE A 93 -10.68 -15.72 0.79
CA PHE A 93 -10.59 -15.11 2.12
C PHE A 93 -11.05 -16.06 3.22
N PHE A 94 -12.28 -16.60 3.11
CA PHE A 94 -12.84 -17.51 4.10
C PHE A 94 -12.23 -18.92 4.09
N SER A 95 -11.53 -19.30 3.01
CA SER A 95 -10.76 -20.56 2.96
C SER A 95 -9.37 -20.47 3.62
N SER A 96 -9.02 -19.29 4.17
CA SER A 96 -7.72 -19.01 4.77
C SER A 96 -7.87 -18.57 6.25
N PRO A 97 -6.82 -18.68 7.08
CA PRO A 97 -6.89 -18.34 8.50
C PRO A 97 -6.74 -16.82 8.78
N VAL A 98 -6.74 -15.97 7.74
CA VAL A 98 -6.36 -14.54 7.86
C VAL A 98 -7.24 -13.71 8.81
N ILE A 99 -8.51 -14.09 9.01
CA ILE A 99 -9.41 -13.43 9.98
C ILE A 99 -8.94 -13.63 11.43
N GLN A 100 -8.24 -14.74 11.69
CA GLN A 100 -7.68 -15.10 12.99
C GLN A 100 -6.16 -15.06 12.98
N ASP A 101 -5.56 -14.31 12.05
CA ASP A 101 -4.11 -14.27 11.85
C ASP A 101 -3.39 -13.94 13.17
N PRO A 102 -2.33 -14.67 13.56
CA PRO A 102 -1.60 -14.37 14.80
C PRO A 102 -0.94 -12.99 14.78
N ASP A 103 -0.57 -12.48 13.60
CA ASP A 103 -0.03 -11.12 13.45
C ASP A 103 -1.18 -10.10 13.39
N LEU A 104 -1.23 -9.19 14.39
CA LEU A 104 -2.34 -8.25 14.53
C LEU A 104 -2.45 -7.27 13.36
N LEU A 105 -1.34 -6.89 12.72
CA LEU A 105 -1.35 -6.06 11.51
C LEU A 105 -2.00 -6.80 10.34
N THR A 106 -1.72 -8.09 10.19
CA THR A 106 -2.34 -8.95 9.18
C THR A 106 -3.82 -9.13 9.43
N ARG A 107 -4.19 -9.35 10.69
CA ARG A 107 -5.59 -9.43 11.10
C ARG A 107 -6.35 -8.14 10.84
N GLN A 108 -5.74 -6.97 11.10
CA GLN A 108 -6.35 -5.68 10.80
C GLN A 108 -6.61 -5.52 9.29
N VAL A 109 -5.65 -5.90 8.44
CA VAL A 109 -5.83 -5.88 6.98
C VAL A 109 -6.96 -6.83 6.55
N ALA A 110 -7.12 -7.98 7.22
CA ALA A 110 -8.26 -8.86 6.99
C ALA A 110 -9.60 -8.20 7.35
N PHE A 111 -9.66 -7.43 8.43
CA PHE A 111 -10.87 -6.70 8.82
C PHE A 111 -11.19 -5.58 7.82
N VAL A 112 -10.18 -4.87 7.31
CA VAL A 112 -10.39 -3.89 6.24
C VAL A 112 -10.91 -4.58 4.96
N LYS A 113 -10.37 -5.75 4.60
CA LYS A 113 -10.85 -6.50 3.43
C LYS A 113 -12.30 -6.98 3.60
N LEU A 114 -12.73 -7.34 4.81
CA LEU A 114 -14.14 -7.65 5.09
C LEU A 114 -15.08 -6.50 4.71
N ALA A 115 -14.67 -5.25 5.00
CA ALA A 115 -15.45 -4.05 4.69
C ALA A 115 -15.63 -3.80 3.18
N GLU A 116 -14.78 -4.38 2.33
CA GLU A 116 -14.87 -4.25 0.88
C GLU A 116 -15.88 -5.23 0.26
N PHE A 117 -16.19 -6.34 0.95
CA PHE A 117 -17.15 -7.32 0.44
C PHE A 117 -18.60 -6.84 0.61
N PRO A 118 -19.52 -7.29 -0.28
CA PRO A 118 -20.93 -6.94 -0.15
C PRO A 118 -21.54 -7.49 1.14
N THR A 119 -22.44 -6.73 1.76
CA THR A 119 -23.14 -7.17 2.97
C THR A 119 -24.08 -8.33 2.66
N ILE A 120 -23.74 -9.51 3.20
CA ILE A 120 -24.49 -10.76 3.10
C ILE A 120 -24.59 -11.44 4.48
N PRO A 121 -25.56 -12.35 4.71
CA PRO A 121 -25.78 -12.99 6.02
C PRO A 121 -24.54 -13.68 6.60
N GLU A 122 -23.70 -14.27 5.75
CA GLU A 122 -22.46 -14.94 6.14
C GLU A 122 -21.46 -13.96 6.76
N ILE A 123 -21.27 -12.79 6.12
CA ILE A 123 -20.38 -11.74 6.64
C ILE A 123 -20.93 -11.14 7.92
N GLN A 124 -22.24 -10.87 7.98
CA GLN A 124 -22.88 -10.38 9.20
C GLN A 124 -22.66 -11.33 10.37
N THR A 125 -22.80 -12.64 10.13
CA THR A 125 -22.53 -13.68 11.12
C THR A 125 -21.10 -13.60 11.63
N VAL A 126 -20.12 -13.52 10.73
CA VAL A 126 -18.70 -13.42 11.10
C VAL A 126 -18.43 -12.15 11.91
N VAL A 127 -18.88 -11.00 11.42
CA VAL A 127 -18.71 -9.69 12.08
C VAL A 127 -19.29 -9.69 13.50
N ALA A 128 -20.45 -10.31 13.70
CA ALA A 128 -21.07 -10.45 15.02
C ALA A 128 -20.25 -11.31 16.01
N GLN A 129 -19.39 -12.21 15.52
CA GLN A 129 -18.53 -13.05 16.37
C GLN A 129 -17.18 -12.41 16.70
N LEU A 130 -16.66 -11.51 15.85
CA LEU A 130 -15.31 -10.96 16.03
C LEU A 130 -15.06 -10.28 17.39
N PRO A 131 -16.01 -9.56 18.02
CA PRO A 131 -15.83 -8.99 19.36
C PRO A 131 -15.71 -10.02 20.48
N ARG A 132 -16.09 -11.29 20.25
CA ARG A 132 -16.00 -12.35 21.27
C ARG A 132 -14.57 -12.83 21.49
N VAL A 133 -13.64 -12.42 20.63
CA VAL A 133 -12.21 -12.71 20.74
C VAL A 133 -11.54 -11.55 21.46
N ALA A 134 -11.11 -11.77 22.71
CA ALA A 134 -10.53 -10.72 23.55
C ALA A 134 -9.33 -9.99 22.90
N ALA A 135 -8.52 -10.70 22.10
CA ALA A 135 -7.41 -10.09 21.36
C ALA A 135 -7.87 -9.01 20.36
N ASN A 136 -9.09 -9.11 19.82
CA ASN A 136 -9.65 -8.12 18.89
C ASN A 136 -10.20 -6.90 19.62
N THR A 137 -10.76 -7.08 20.82
CA THR A 137 -11.36 -5.97 21.59
C THR A 137 -10.34 -5.22 22.44
N ASN A 138 -9.25 -5.88 22.84
CA ASN A 138 -8.20 -5.27 23.67
C ASN A 138 -7.20 -4.45 22.84
N ASP A 139 -7.11 -4.70 21.53
CA ASP A 139 -6.32 -3.88 20.62
C ASP A 139 -7.19 -2.73 20.06
N ALA A 140 -6.73 -1.48 20.25
CA ALA A 140 -7.50 -0.31 19.86
C ALA A 140 -7.81 -0.26 18.35
N PHE A 141 -6.84 -0.65 17.52
CA PHE A 141 -6.97 -0.58 16.07
C PHE A 141 -7.88 -1.66 15.50
N LEU A 142 -7.81 -2.88 16.05
CA LEU A 142 -8.76 -3.94 15.72
C LEU A 142 -10.16 -3.58 16.18
N ASN A 143 -10.31 -3.01 17.38
CA ASN A 143 -11.60 -2.61 17.91
C ASN A 143 -12.25 -1.51 17.06
N ASP A 144 -11.50 -0.49 16.63
CA ASP A 144 -11.99 0.53 15.70
C ASP A 144 -12.45 -0.08 14.36
N ALA A 145 -11.69 -1.05 13.84
CA ALA A 145 -12.07 -1.77 12.64
C ALA A 145 -13.36 -2.59 12.84
N LEU A 146 -13.58 -3.16 14.03
CA LEU A 146 -14.85 -3.80 14.40
C LEU A 146 -16.01 -2.80 14.36
N THR A 147 -15.85 -1.61 14.93
CA THR A 147 -16.89 -0.56 14.88
C THR A 147 -17.24 -0.19 13.44
N LEU A 148 -16.24 -0.07 12.56
CA LEU A 148 -16.47 0.18 11.13
C LEU A 148 -17.23 -0.97 10.46
N LEU A 149 -16.83 -2.22 10.72
CA LEU A 149 -17.48 -3.40 10.18
C LEU A 149 -18.95 -3.52 10.61
N GLY A 150 -19.24 -3.21 11.87
CA GLY A 150 -20.62 -3.17 12.39
C GLY A 150 -21.50 -2.19 11.60
N ARG A 151 -20.96 -1.01 11.26
CA ARG A 151 -21.67 0.00 10.45
C ARG A 151 -21.90 -0.46 9.01
N ILE A 152 -20.85 -0.92 8.34
CA ILE A 152 -20.90 -1.32 6.91
C ILE A 152 -21.82 -2.53 6.72
N HIS A 153 -21.70 -3.53 7.59
CA HIS A 153 -22.47 -4.76 7.50
C HIS A 153 -23.77 -4.75 8.31
N LYS A 154 -24.13 -3.61 8.92
CA LYS A 154 -25.38 -3.43 9.67
C LYS A 154 -25.52 -4.44 10.83
N VAL A 155 -24.45 -4.64 11.59
CA VAL A 155 -24.40 -5.51 12.77
C VAL A 155 -24.27 -4.66 14.03
N SER A 156 -25.21 -4.80 14.94
CA SER A 156 -25.21 -4.11 16.23
C SER A 156 -24.31 -4.82 17.25
N GLY A 157 -23.78 -4.07 18.23
CA GLY A 157 -23.00 -4.64 19.34
C GLY A 157 -21.57 -5.07 18.97
N VAL A 158 -21.02 -4.50 17.89
CA VAL A 158 -19.67 -4.78 17.40
C VAL A 158 -18.81 -3.53 17.54
N GLY A 159 -17.69 -3.65 18.28
CA GLY A 159 -16.78 -2.55 18.62
C GLY A 159 -17.25 -1.70 19.81
N VAL A 160 -16.37 -0.83 20.32
CA VAL A 160 -16.74 0.20 21.31
C VAL A 160 -17.37 1.41 20.63
N GLU A 161 -18.04 2.23 21.47
CA GLU A 161 -18.84 3.41 21.14
C GLU A 161 -18.56 4.03 19.78
N GLU A 162 -19.65 4.32 19.07
CA GLU A 162 -19.73 5.20 17.91
C GLU A 162 -18.45 6.01 17.70
N VAL A 163 -17.57 5.58 16.77
CA VAL A 163 -16.48 6.43 16.27
C VAL A 163 -17.16 7.68 15.74
N LYS A 164 -17.24 8.72 16.58
CA LYS A 164 -17.78 10.02 16.22
C LYS A 164 -16.78 10.57 15.23
N VAL A 165 -17.03 10.32 13.96
CA VAL A 165 -16.34 11.02 12.88
C VAL A 165 -16.72 12.48 13.10
N ALA A 166 -15.81 13.24 13.70
CA ALA A 166 -15.99 14.67 13.81
C ALA A 166 -16.18 15.20 12.39
N ALA A 167 -17.15 16.09 12.20
CA ALA A 167 -17.28 16.79 10.93
C ALA A 167 -15.91 17.38 10.57
N GLY A 168 -15.51 17.24 9.31
CA GLY A 168 -14.25 17.81 8.85
C GLY A 168 -14.21 19.30 9.16
N ASP A 169 -13.10 19.78 9.71
CA ASP A 169 -12.91 21.21 9.99
C ASP A 169 -12.51 21.94 8.70
N PRO A 170 -13.39 22.82 8.14
CA PRO A 170 -13.09 23.51 6.90
C PRO A 170 -11.85 24.42 7.00
N LYS A 171 -11.57 25.00 8.16
CA LYS A 171 -10.40 25.86 8.36
C LYS A 171 -9.13 25.04 8.37
N ARG A 172 -9.14 23.89 9.06
CA ARG A 172 -8.03 22.94 9.02
C ARG A 172 -7.79 22.41 7.60
N GLY A 173 -8.86 22.14 6.85
CA GLY A 173 -8.77 21.74 5.44
C GLY A 173 -8.15 22.83 4.56
N GLU A 174 -8.56 24.08 4.74
CA GLU A 174 -7.98 25.24 4.05
C GLU A 174 -6.49 25.42 4.37
N ASP A 175 -6.10 25.33 5.64
CA ASP A 175 -4.70 25.41 6.06
C ASP A 175 -3.85 24.28 5.46
N LEU A 176 -4.34 23.04 5.49
CA LEU A 176 -3.68 21.92 4.84
C LEU A 176 -3.52 22.14 3.34
N PHE A 177 -4.53 22.69 2.67
CA PHE A 177 -4.51 22.92 1.23
C PHE A 177 -3.44 23.95 0.83
N TYR A 178 -3.36 25.09 1.52
CA TYR A 178 -2.49 26.21 1.17
C TYR A 178 -1.10 26.17 1.81
N ASN A 179 -1.00 25.65 3.04
CA ASN A 179 0.19 25.84 3.88
C ASN A 179 0.91 24.54 4.21
N SER A 180 0.33 23.35 3.96
CA SER A 180 1.01 22.09 4.27
C SER A 180 2.10 21.78 3.24
N PRO A 181 3.37 21.67 3.65
CA PRO A 181 4.44 21.24 2.74
C PRO A 181 4.34 19.75 2.38
N ILE A 182 3.61 18.96 3.17
CA ILE A 182 3.43 17.52 2.92
C ILE A 182 2.31 17.28 1.91
N ALA A 183 1.18 17.96 2.07
CA ALA A 183 0.07 17.82 1.13
C ALA A 183 0.36 18.58 -0.17
N ALA A 184 0.94 19.78 -0.06
CA ALA A 184 1.33 20.65 -1.17
C ALA A 184 0.23 20.84 -2.25
N CYS A 185 -1.04 20.72 -1.89
CA CYS A 185 -2.15 20.69 -2.86
C CYS A 185 -2.22 21.97 -3.69
N ALA A 186 -2.06 23.13 -3.04
CA ALA A 186 -2.08 24.44 -3.70
C ALA A 186 -0.89 24.68 -4.66
N SER A 187 0.16 23.83 -4.63
CA SER A 187 1.24 23.92 -5.62
C SER A 187 0.77 23.54 -7.03
N CYS A 188 -0.22 22.65 -7.13
CA CYS A 188 -0.79 22.21 -8.41
C CYS A 188 -2.21 22.75 -8.64
N HIS A 189 -3.05 22.80 -7.61
CA HIS A 189 -4.47 23.09 -7.76
C HIS A 189 -4.84 24.52 -7.36
N THR A 190 -5.84 25.07 -8.03
CA THR A 190 -6.45 26.37 -7.69
C THR A 190 -7.80 26.20 -6.97
N VAL A 191 -8.03 26.98 -5.91
CA VAL A 191 -9.33 27.17 -5.24
C VAL A 191 -9.56 28.66 -5.03
N LYS A 192 -10.74 29.19 -5.38
CA LYS A 192 -11.07 30.62 -5.27
C LYS A 192 -10.00 31.54 -5.89
N GLY A 193 -9.38 31.10 -6.99
CA GLY A 193 -8.34 31.84 -7.70
C GLY A 193 -6.96 31.88 -7.03
N LYS A 194 -6.71 31.05 -5.99
CA LYS A 194 -5.39 30.91 -5.35
C LYS A 194 -4.84 29.50 -5.52
N GLY A 195 -3.55 29.40 -5.85
CA GLY A 195 -2.82 28.14 -6.03
C GLY A 195 -2.11 28.07 -7.38
N GLY A 196 -1.78 26.85 -7.81
CA GLY A 196 -1.14 26.55 -9.09
C GLY A 196 -2.15 26.28 -10.22
N ASP A 197 -1.62 26.25 -11.45
CA ASP A 197 -2.35 26.04 -12.70
C ASP A 197 -2.03 24.71 -13.40
N VAL A 198 -1.23 23.85 -12.76
CA VAL A 198 -0.87 22.52 -13.26
C VAL A 198 -2.05 21.55 -13.20
N GLY A 199 -2.77 21.57 -12.08
CA GLY A 199 -3.94 20.75 -11.81
C GLY A 199 -5.25 21.51 -12.08
N PRO A 200 -6.37 20.80 -12.29
CA PRO A 200 -7.67 21.44 -12.49
C PRO A 200 -8.07 22.28 -11.28
N ILE A 201 -8.80 23.38 -11.55
CA ILE A 201 -9.45 24.22 -10.53
C ILE A 201 -10.39 23.36 -9.71
N LEU A 202 -10.30 23.35 -8.38
CA LEU A 202 -11.12 22.52 -7.49
C LEU A 202 -12.38 23.21 -6.95
N ASP A 203 -12.67 24.44 -7.38
CA ASP A 203 -13.91 25.14 -7.05
C ASP A 203 -15.14 24.30 -7.41
N GLY A 204 -16.01 24.06 -6.42
CA GLY A 204 -17.22 23.27 -6.59
C GLY A 204 -16.98 21.78 -6.90
N ILE A 205 -15.77 21.24 -6.65
CA ILE A 205 -15.46 19.83 -6.96
C ILE A 205 -16.48 18.86 -6.35
N ALA A 206 -16.91 19.11 -5.11
CA ALA A 206 -17.89 18.28 -4.41
C ALA A 206 -19.29 18.24 -5.08
N VAL A 207 -19.60 19.18 -5.97
CA VAL A 207 -20.88 19.22 -6.71
C VAL A 207 -20.78 18.51 -8.05
N ARG A 208 -19.63 18.63 -8.73
CA ARG A 208 -19.44 18.12 -10.11
C ARG A 208 -18.83 16.72 -10.19
N ALA A 209 -18.21 16.26 -9.11
CA ALA A 209 -17.58 14.96 -9.01
C ALA A 209 -18.42 14.03 -8.13
N ASP A 210 -18.53 12.77 -8.52
CA ASP A 210 -19.13 11.76 -7.66
C ASP A 210 -18.11 11.24 -6.64
N LYS A 211 -18.56 10.36 -5.75
CA LYS A 211 -17.68 9.77 -4.74
C LYS A 211 -16.50 9.05 -5.41
N ALA A 212 -16.73 8.31 -6.50
CA ALA A 212 -15.71 7.53 -7.19
C ALA A 212 -14.58 8.37 -7.81
N TYR A 213 -14.81 9.67 -8.05
CA TYR A 213 -13.78 10.59 -8.54
C TYR A 213 -12.85 11.12 -7.44
N ILE A 214 -13.23 11.02 -6.16
CA ILE A 214 -12.50 11.59 -5.01
C ILE A 214 -11.80 10.49 -4.17
N VAL A 215 -12.09 9.20 -4.42
CA VAL A 215 -11.47 8.05 -3.72
C VAL A 215 -10.73 7.11 -4.66
#